data_AF-A0A2V8SSV1-F1
#
_entry.id   AF-A0A2V8SSV1-F1
#
_cell.length_a   1.000
_cell.length_b   1.000
_cell.length_c   1.000
_cell.angle_alpha   90.00
_cell.angle_beta   90.00
_cell.angle_gamma   90.00
#
_symmetry.space_group_name_H-M   'P 1'
#
loop_
_entity.id
_entity.type
_entity.pdbx_description
1 polymer ?
#
loop_
_entity_poly.entity_id
_entity_poly.type
_entity_poly.pdbx_seq_one_letter_code
_entity_poly.pdbx_strand_id
1 'polypeptide(L)'
;MADDDGTMTAEERRSEDRRQVEERRKEDLGPPNGGPERRAGLERRLFDRRIQGSTTGQLLVEVGRFAAENMVFRQKGNKAAARRARKHLSLIMKLAKSRRAEISTEIKGLSPDDGVVDAGDDADE
;
A
#
# COMPACT_ATOMS: atom_id res chain seq x y z
N MET A 1 32.04 -2.96 -60.70
CA MET A 1 31.74 -2.18 -59.48
C MET A 1 30.74 -1.13 -59.91
N ALA A 2 29.50 -1.25 -59.44
CA ALA A 2 28.47 -0.23 -59.60
C ALA A 2 28.02 0.11 -58.18
N ASP A 3 28.28 1.35 -57.78
CA ASP A 3 27.95 1.89 -56.47
C ASP A 3 26.44 2.06 -56.37
N ASP A 4 25.81 1.20 -55.58
CA ASP A 4 24.39 1.26 -55.24
C ASP A 4 24.22 2.32 -54.14
N ASP A 5 23.98 3.56 -54.55
CA ASP A 5 23.64 4.66 -53.65
C ASP A 5 22.24 4.41 -53.08
N GLY A 6 22.21 3.85 -51.86
CA GLY A 6 21.06 3.36 -51.11
C GLY A 6 20.01 4.43 -50.81
N THR A 7 19.36 4.93 -51.86
CA THR A 7 18.19 5.79 -51.78
C THR A 7 16.95 4.91 -51.66
N MET A 8 16.57 4.65 -50.41
CA MET A 8 15.32 3.95 -50.05
C MET A 8 14.16 4.43 -50.91
N THR A 9 13.53 3.50 -51.62
CA THR A 9 12.43 3.80 -52.54
C THR A 9 11.23 4.37 -51.76
N ALA A 10 10.37 5.13 -52.43
CA ALA A 10 9.18 5.70 -51.78
C ALA A 10 8.24 4.61 -51.20
N GLU A 11 8.34 3.39 -51.72
CA GLU A 11 7.58 2.22 -51.29
C GLU A 11 8.17 1.57 -50.02
N GLU A 12 9.50 1.52 -49.91
CA GLU A 12 10.20 1.06 -48.71
C GLU A 12 9.97 2.01 -47.52
N ARG A 13 9.99 3.33 -47.76
CA ARG A 13 9.71 4.32 -46.70
C ARG A 13 8.28 4.19 -46.14
N ARG A 14 7.29 3.95 -47.00
CA ARG A 14 5.90 3.70 -46.55
C ARG A 14 5.76 2.38 -45.80
N SER A 15 6.56 1.37 -46.18
CA SER A 15 6.57 0.08 -45.50
C SER A 15 7.25 0.17 -44.13
N GLU A 16 8.33 0.93 -43.99
CA GLU A 16 8.96 1.24 -42.71
C GLU A 16 8.06 2.10 -41.81
N ASP A 17 7.39 3.13 -42.35
CA ASP A 17 6.44 3.93 -41.57
C ASP A 17 5.30 3.06 -41.01
N ARG A 18 4.77 2.12 -41.82
CA ARG A 18 3.77 1.16 -41.34
C ARG A 18 4.31 0.26 -40.24
N ARG A 19 5.54 -0.24 -40.39
CA ARG A 19 6.21 -1.08 -39.37
C ARG A 19 6.47 -0.31 -38.08
N GLN A 20 6.93 0.93 -38.16
CA GLN A 20 7.15 1.79 -36.99
C GLN A 20 5.83 2.17 -36.30
N VAL A 21 4.74 2.36 -37.05
CA VAL A 21 3.41 2.59 -36.47
C VAL A 21 2.86 1.32 -35.82
N GLU A 22 3.12 0.13 -36.38
CA GLU A 22 2.79 -1.15 -35.76
C GLU A 22 3.63 -1.46 -34.51
N GLU A 23 4.91 -1.10 -34.49
CA GLU A 23 5.76 -1.20 -33.31
C GLU A 23 5.27 -0.27 -32.19
N ARG A 24 4.96 0.99 -32.49
CA ARG A 24 4.38 1.93 -31.52
C ARG A 24 3.01 1.47 -31.02
N ARG A 25 2.21 0.80 -31.87
CA ARG A 25 0.94 0.17 -31.44
C ARG A 25 1.15 -1.09 -30.60
N LYS A 26 2.21 -1.86 -30.83
CA LYS A 26 2.55 -3.04 -30.01
C LYS A 26 3.11 -2.64 -28.66
N GLU A 27 3.82 -1.52 -28.55
CA GLU A 27 4.32 -0.97 -27.28
C GLU A 27 3.21 -0.29 -26.45
N ASP A 28 2.14 0.18 -27.09
CA ASP A 28 0.96 0.78 -26.42
C ASP A 28 -0.16 -0.24 -26.12
N LEU A 29 0.11 -1.53 -26.30
CA LEU A 29 -0.69 -2.58 -25.67
C LEU A 29 -0.22 -2.77 -24.24
N GLY A 30 -0.51 -1.76 -23.41
CA GLY A 30 -0.78 -2.01 -22.01
C GLY A 30 -1.76 -3.18 -21.87
N PRO A 31 -1.69 -3.94 -20.76
CA PRO A 31 -2.48 -5.16 -20.61
C PRO A 31 -3.95 -4.89 -20.96
N PRO A 32 -4.61 -5.77 -21.75
CA PRO A 32 -6.00 -5.60 -22.13
C PRO A 32 -6.88 -5.74 -20.88
N ASN A 33 -7.00 -4.68 -20.09
CA ASN A 33 -7.74 -4.69 -18.84
C ASN A 33 -9.20 -4.32 -19.09
N GLY A 34 -9.84 -5.12 -19.95
CA GLY A 34 -11.26 -5.46 -19.88
C GLY A 34 -11.50 -6.78 -19.12
N GLY A 35 -10.50 -7.26 -18.36
CA GLY A 35 -10.65 -8.39 -17.44
C GLY A 35 -11.30 -7.95 -16.13
N PRO A 36 -12.23 -8.73 -15.56
CA PRO A 36 -13.02 -8.30 -14.41
C PRO A 36 -12.09 -7.97 -13.23
N GLU A 37 -12.38 -6.84 -12.58
CA GLU A 37 -11.85 -6.31 -11.32
C GLU A 37 -12.01 -7.29 -10.12
N ARG A 38 -11.60 -8.55 -10.27
CA ARG A 38 -11.90 -9.61 -9.30
C ARG A 38 -10.66 -10.36 -8.78
N ARG A 39 -9.45 -10.04 -9.28
CA ARG A 39 -8.20 -10.62 -8.71
C ARG A 39 -7.43 -9.70 -7.77
N ALA A 40 -7.60 -8.37 -7.82
CA ALA A 40 -7.10 -7.48 -6.77
C ALA A 40 -7.89 -7.58 -5.45
N GLY A 41 -9.09 -8.17 -5.50
CA GLY A 41 -9.92 -8.41 -4.32
C GLY A 41 -9.49 -9.61 -3.48
N LEU A 42 -8.76 -10.58 -4.05
CA LEU A 42 -8.36 -11.80 -3.33
C LEU A 42 -7.12 -11.57 -2.46
N GLU A 43 -6.12 -10.84 -2.96
CA GLU A 43 -4.93 -10.47 -2.16
C GLU A 43 -5.27 -9.47 -1.04
N ARG A 44 -6.33 -8.66 -1.22
CA ARG A 44 -6.90 -7.82 -0.16
C ARG A 44 -7.63 -8.61 0.93
N ARG A 45 -8.07 -9.84 0.64
CA ARG A 45 -8.78 -10.72 1.59
C ARG A 45 -7.85 -11.66 2.35
N LEU A 46 -6.61 -11.83 1.89
CA LEU A 46 -5.63 -12.74 2.52
C LEU A 46 -5.08 -12.20 3.85
N PHE A 47 -5.09 -10.88 4.09
CA PHE A 47 -4.84 -10.30 5.41
C PHE A 47 -6.13 -10.21 6.25
N ASP A 48 -6.75 -11.39 6.36
CA ASP A 48 -7.58 -11.92 7.44
C ASP A 48 -8.42 -10.92 8.24
N ARG A 49 -9.74 -11.03 8.06
CA ARG A 49 -10.79 -10.33 8.81
C ARG A 49 -10.60 -10.44 10.34
N ARG A 50 -9.88 -11.46 10.82
CA ARG A 50 -9.47 -11.62 12.23
C ARG A 50 -8.28 -10.75 12.66
N ILE A 51 -7.26 -10.58 11.81
CA ILE A 51 -6.10 -9.71 12.11
C ILE A 51 -6.50 -8.23 12.05
N GLN A 52 -7.50 -7.89 11.21
CA GLN A 52 -8.10 -6.55 11.23
C GLN A 52 -8.88 -6.21 12.51
N GLY A 53 -9.18 -7.21 13.36
CA GLY A 53 -9.95 -7.03 14.60
C GLY A 53 -9.16 -6.37 15.74
N SER A 54 -7.83 -6.35 15.68
CA SER A 54 -6.99 -5.71 16.71
C SER A 54 -6.15 -4.57 16.15
N THR A 55 -5.84 -3.58 16.99
CA THR A 55 -5.01 -2.42 16.63
C THR A 55 -3.61 -2.84 16.19
N THR A 56 -3.05 -3.90 16.81
CA THR A 56 -1.78 -4.49 16.39
C THR A 56 -1.84 -5.08 14.98
N GLY A 57 -2.89 -5.83 14.66
CA GLY A 57 -3.02 -6.41 13.33
C GLY A 57 -3.27 -5.36 12.25
N GLN A 58 -4.02 -4.31 12.56
CA GLN A 58 -4.18 -3.14 11.69
C GLN A 58 -2.84 -2.43 11.42
N LEU A 59 -1.97 -2.29 12.43
CA LEU A 59 -0.61 -1.74 12.27
C LEU A 59 0.22 -2.55 11.28
N LEU A 60 0.25 -3.88 11.43
CA LEU A 60 1.03 -4.76 10.55
C LEU A 60 0.59 -4.65 9.09
N VAL A 61 -0.72 -4.65 8.85
CA VAL A 61 -1.28 -4.49 7.50
C VAL A 61 -0.88 -3.15 6.90
N GLU A 62 -0.96 -2.07 7.67
CA GLU A 62 -0.69 -0.73 7.18
C GLU A 62 0.82 -0.51 6.91
N VAL A 63 1.69 -1.08 7.74
CA VAL A 63 3.14 -1.14 7.48
C VAL A 63 3.45 -1.89 6.19
N GLY A 64 2.80 -3.04 5.95
CA GLY A 64 2.94 -3.79 4.70
C GLY A 64 2.54 -2.97 3.47
N ARG A 65 1.43 -2.24 3.54
CA ARG A 65 0.97 -1.34 2.46
C ARG A 65 1.93 -0.19 2.22
N PHE A 66 2.45 0.44 3.29
CA PHE A 66 3.48 1.46 3.17
C PHE A 66 4.71 0.92 2.45
N ALA A 67 5.23 -0.25 2.87
CA ALA A 67 6.42 -0.84 2.28
C ALA A 67 6.26 -1.10 0.77
N ALA A 68 5.11 -1.66 0.37
CA ALA A 68 4.80 -1.91 -1.04
C ALA A 68 4.79 -0.62 -1.88
N GLU A 69 4.09 0.41 -1.43
CA GLU A 69 4.02 1.70 -2.14
C GLU A 69 5.36 2.44 -2.15
N ASN A 70 6.09 2.40 -1.04
CA ASN A 70 7.40 3.03 -0.93
C ASN A 70 8.42 2.35 -1.84
N MET A 71 8.38 1.03 -1.98
CA MET A 71 9.23 0.31 -2.92
C MET A 71 8.96 0.73 -4.37
N VAL A 72 7.67 0.83 -4.76
CA VAL A 72 7.27 1.32 -6.09
C VAL A 72 7.76 2.75 -6.32
N PHE A 73 7.64 3.63 -5.33
CA PHE A 73 8.16 4.99 -5.43
C PHE A 73 9.69 5.01 -5.59
N ARG A 74 10.42 4.26 -4.74
CA ARG A 74 11.89 4.25 -4.72
C ARG A 74 12.49 3.66 -5.99
N GLN A 75 11.89 2.62 -6.54
CA GLN A 75 12.40 1.94 -7.73
C GLN A 75 11.96 2.61 -9.04
N LYS A 76 10.70 3.04 -9.13
CA LYS A 76 10.10 3.53 -10.39
C LYS A 76 9.91 5.05 -10.42
N GLY A 77 10.26 5.77 -9.35
CA GLY A 77 10.04 7.23 -9.25
C GLY A 77 8.56 7.64 -9.24
N ASN A 78 7.63 6.72 -8.98
CA ASN A 78 6.20 6.98 -9.14
C ASN A 78 5.67 7.95 -8.06
N LYS A 79 5.35 9.19 -8.46
CA LYS A 79 4.86 10.25 -7.56
C LYS A 79 3.50 9.93 -6.92
N ALA A 80 2.64 9.17 -7.60
CA ALA A 80 1.36 8.74 -7.03
C ALA A 80 1.57 7.71 -5.91
N ALA A 81 2.50 6.77 -6.09
CA ALA A 81 2.91 5.84 -5.03
C ALA A 81 3.48 6.58 -3.82
N ALA A 82 4.29 7.64 -4.04
CA ALA A 82 4.78 8.49 -2.95
C ALA A 82 3.65 9.17 -2.15
N ARG A 83 2.58 9.62 -2.82
CA ARG A 83 1.40 10.18 -2.15
C ARG A 83 0.68 9.11 -1.32
N ARG A 84 0.53 7.89 -1.83
CA ARG A 84 -0.10 6.78 -1.11
C ARG A 84 0.76 6.31 0.08
N ALA A 85 2.06 6.15 -0.09
CA ALA A 85 3.00 5.82 0.98
C ALA A 85 2.90 6.80 2.15
N ARG A 86 2.84 8.12 1.86
CA ARG A 86 2.64 9.14 2.90
C ARG A 86 1.30 9.00 3.64
N LYS A 87 0.21 8.64 2.95
CA LYS A 87 -1.08 8.38 3.60
C LYS A 87 -0.98 7.20 4.58
N HIS A 88 -0.31 6.12 4.18
CA HIS A 88 -0.09 4.96 5.05
C HIS A 88 0.76 5.32 6.28
N LEU A 89 1.81 6.15 6.13
CA LEU A 89 2.57 6.67 7.28
C LEU A 89 1.70 7.42 8.28
N SER A 90 0.82 8.32 7.80
CA SER A 90 -0.11 9.03 8.68
C SER A 90 -1.07 8.09 9.42
N LEU A 91 -1.50 6.99 8.79
CA LEU A 91 -2.36 6.00 9.42
C LEU A 91 -1.61 5.16 10.45
N ILE A 92 -0.37 4.74 10.16
CA ILE A 92 0.51 4.05 11.11
C ILE A 92 0.70 4.90 12.38
N MET A 93 0.95 6.20 12.24
CA MET A 93 1.10 7.10 13.39
C MET A 93 -0.16 7.13 14.28
N LYS A 94 -1.36 7.17 13.66
CA LYS A 94 -2.63 7.16 14.40
C LYS A 94 -2.84 5.84 15.13
N LEU A 95 -2.61 4.72 14.46
CA LEU A 95 -2.76 3.39 15.04
C LEU A 95 -1.75 3.15 16.17
N ALA A 96 -0.51 3.60 16.01
CA ALA A 96 0.52 3.51 17.05
C ALA A 96 0.13 4.33 18.30
N LYS A 97 -0.46 5.53 18.11
CA LYS A 97 -1.00 6.32 19.22
C LYS A 97 -2.14 5.59 19.92
N SER A 98 -3.07 4.99 19.17
CA SER A 98 -4.16 4.18 19.74
C SER A 98 -3.62 3.01 20.55
N ARG A 99 -2.70 2.21 19.99
CA ARG A 99 -2.15 1.04 20.68
C ARG A 99 -1.42 1.42 21.97
N ARG A 100 -0.71 2.55 21.98
CA ARG A 100 -0.09 3.08 23.21
C ARG A 100 -1.12 3.40 24.30
N ALA A 101 -2.26 4.00 23.92
CA ALA A 101 -3.33 4.29 24.87
C ALA A 101 -3.96 3.00 25.42
N GLU A 102 -4.23 2.02 24.55
CA GLU A 102 -4.74 0.70 24.95
C GLU A 102 -3.81 0.00 25.95
N ILE A 103 -2.50 -0.03 25.67
CA ILE A 103 -1.50 -0.60 26.60
C ILE A 103 -1.53 0.14 27.94
N SER A 104 -1.62 1.48 27.92
CA SER A 104 -1.71 2.27 29.14
C SER A 104 -2.95 1.93 29.98
N THR A 105 -4.10 1.69 29.34
CA THR A 105 -5.34 1.28 30.02
C THR A 105 -5.29 -0.17 30.51
N GLU A 106 -4.71 -1.08 29.73
CA GLU A 106 -4.50 -2.48 30.11
C GLU A 106 -3.62 -2.56 31.37
N ILE A 107 -2.53 -1.77 31.42
CA ILE A 107 -1.65 -1.68 32.60
C ILE A 107 -2.41 -1.13 33.81
N LYS A 108 -3.18 -0.04 33.67
CA LYS A 108 -3.95 0.52 34.78
C LYS A 108 -5.00 -0.45 35.32
N GLY A 109 -5.66 -1.22 34.45
CA GLY A 109 -6.64 -2.24 34.85
C GLY A 109 -6.02 -3.50 35.48
N LEU A 110 -4.71 -3.70 35.30
CA LEU A 110 -3.94 -4.78 35.93
C LEU A 110 -3.27 -4.34 37.25
N SER A 111 -3.30 -3.04 37.57
CA SER A 111 -2.82 -2.53 38.86
C SER A 111 -3.81 -2.96 39.97
N PRO A 112 -3.37 -3.66 41.03
CA PRO A 112 -4.26 -4.14 42.10
C PRO A 112 -4.74 -3.06 43.08
N ASP A 113 -4.57 -1.77 42.78
CA ASP A 113 -4.56 -0.70 43.80
C ASP A 113 -5.77 0.24 43.77
N ASP A 114 -6.94 -0.23 43.29
CA ASP A 114 -8.19 0.55 43.33
C ASP A 114 -9.27 -0.16 44.17
N GLY A 115 -8.93 -0.62 45.37
CA GLY A 115 -9.97 -1.07 46.31
C GLY A 115 -9.52 -1.71 47.62
N VAL A 116 -9.01 -0.91 48.56
CA VAL A 116 -9.42 -0.92 49.98
C VAL A 116 -9.15 0.49 50.55
N VAL A 117 -10.10 1.42 50.40
CA VAL A 117 -10.28 2.43 51.45
C VAL A 117 -11.28 1.81 52.42
N ASP A 118 -10.72 1.32 53.51
CA ASP A 118 -11.41 0.72 54.65
C ASP A 118 -12.46 1.70 55.16
N ALA A 119 -13.73 1.31 55.00
CA ALA A 119 -14.87 1.98 55.59
C ALA A 119 -15.29 1.16 56.82
N GLY A 120 -14.91 1.65 58.00
CA GLY A 120 -15.33 1.15 59.32
C GLY A 120 -14.61 2.00 60.39
N ASP A 121 -15.22 3.07 60.89
CA ASP A 121 -16.25 3.08 61.95
C ASP A 121 -15.68 2.70 63.32
N ASP A 122 -15.52 3.71 64.19
CA ASP A 122 -15.43 3.69 65.66
C ASP A 122 -14.96 5.09 66.11
N ALA A 123 -15.54 5.82 67.07
CA ALA A 123 -16.77 5.76 67.83
C ALA A 123 -16.90 7.14 68.50
N ASP A 124 -18.11 7.54 68.90
CA ASP A 124 -18.37 8.66 69.81
C ASP A 124 -17.46 8.64 71.05
N GLU A 125 -16.88 9.81 71.40
CA GLU A 125 -16.74 10.29 72.79
C GLU A 125 -16.61 11.82 72.87
#